data_AF-A0A1G8MQ29-F1
#
_entry.id   AF-A0A1G8MQ29-F1
#
_cell.length_a   1.000
_cell.length_b   1.000
_cell.length_c   1.000
_cell.angle_alpha   90.00
_cell.angle_beta   90.00
_cell.angle_gamma   90.00
#
_symmetry.space_group_name_H-M   'P 1'
#
loop_
_entity.id
_entity.type
_entity.pdbx_description
1 polymer ?
#
loop_
_entity_poly.entity_id
_entity_poly.type
_entity_poly.pdbx_seq_one_letter_code
_entity_poly.pdbx_strand_id
1 'polypeptide(L)'
;MKVFFLLIIAQLLCNCNSNTKSKTDMGSVHKVRYNSASMTYQEKLKSCKADYPFVRWREAFNEGFEQYTEENCNRFKLIFDNLISDLIRLGEHSQSAEKVNAFKKAVLTLNNLSAEDDSLIETGEREDLCALVDQITIACGLNPKDFGGGEGLASEWREW
;
A
#
# COMPACT_ATOMS: atom_id res chain seq x y z
N MET A 1 6.69 21.28 59.42
CA MET A 1 6.51 22.74 59.59
C MET A 1 6.34 23.34 58.20
N LYS A 2 5.40 24.30 58.03
CA LYS A 2 4.61 24.67 56.81
C LYS A 2 3.38 23.76 56.64
N VAL A 3 2.26 23.95 57.33
CA VAL A 3 1.37 25.13 57.55
C VAL A 3 0.70 25.60 56.26
N PHE A 4 -0.51 25.07 56.07
CA PHE A 4 -1.77 25.70 55.65
C PHE A 4 -1.73 26.78 54.55
N PHE A 5 -2.40 26.49 53.44
CA PHE A 5 -3.29 27.46 52.81
C PHE A 5 -4.66 26.83 52.54
N LEU A 6 -5.66 27.58 52.97
CA LEU A 6 -7.07 27.26 53.15
C LEU A 6 -7.87 27.48 51.85
N LEU A 7 -8.91 26.64 51.64
CA LEU A 7 -10.31 26.98 51.23
C LEU A 7 -10.50 27.71 49.85
N ILE A 8 -11.46 27.44 48.95
CA ILE A 8 -12.90 27.05 48.93
C ILE A 8 -13.16 26.58 47.47
N ILE A 9 -13.98 25.57 47.12
CA ILE A 9 -15.40 25.73 46.67
C ILE A 9 -15.99 24.38 46.21
N ALA A 10 -17.21 24.16 46.72
CA ALA A 10 -18.35 23.40 46.21
C ALA A 10 -18.29 21.86 46.18
N GLN A 11 -18.95 21.31 47.19
CA GLN A 11 -19.67 20.06 47.16
C GLN A 11 -20.71 20.05 46.03
N LEU A 12 -20.73 18.98 45.24
CA LEU A 12 -21.95 18.45 44.62
C LEU A 12 -22.07 17.00 45.07
N LEU A 13 -22.86 16.81 46.11
CA LEU A 13 -23.45 15.53 46.45
C LEU A 13 -24.53 15.25 45.39
N CYS A 14 -24.41 14.14 44.67
CA CYS A 14 -25.53 13.24 44.49
C CYS A 14 -25.12 11.89 43.90
N ASN A 15 -25.47 10.87 44.67
CA ASN A 15 -25.97 9.58 44.20
C ASN A 15 -24.94 8.50 43.80
N CYS A 16 -24.51 7.75 44.81
CA CYS A 16 -24.26 6.33 44.65
C CYS A 16 -25.54 5.64 44.18
N ASN A 17 -25.49 4.98 43.03
CA ASN A 17 -26.29 3.78 42.81
C ASN A 17 -25.46 2.74 42.07
N SER A 18 -24.97 1.77 42.85
CA SER A 18 -24.47 0.51 42.36
C SER A 18 -25.65 -0.38 41.98
N ASN A 19 -25.86 -0.64 40.70
CA ASN A 19 -26.40 -1.94 40.30
C ASN A 19 -25.94 -2.36 38.90
N THR A 20 -25.17 -3.44 38.92
CA THR A 20 -24.75 -4.32 37.85
C THR A 20 -25.89 -4.73 36.92
N LYS A 21 -25.66 -4.64 35.61
CA LYS A 21 -26.04 -5.67 34.63
C LYS A 21 -25.20 -5.52 33.36
N SER A 22 -24.26 -6.44 33.22
CA SER A 22 -23.50 -6.71 32.01
C SER A 22 -24.42 -7.05 30.85
N LYS A 23 -24.37 -6.26 29.78
CA LYS A 23 -24.57 -6.72 28.42
C LYS A 23 -23.49 -6.07 27.57
N THR A 24 -22.33 -6.72 27.51
CA THR A 24 -21.36 -6.48 26.45
C THR A 24 -22.00 -6.92 25.15
N ASP A 25 -22.48 -5.92 24.41
CA ASP A 25 -22.81 -6.03 23.00
C ASP A 25 -21.55 -6.49 22.27
N MET A 26 -21.63 -7.69 21.71
CA MET A 26 -20.57 -8.30 20.92
C MET A 26 -20.64 -7.62 19.56
N GLY A 27 -20.03 -6.43 19.48
CA GLY A 27 -19.83 -5.66 18.27
C GLY A 27 -19.06 -6.50 17.27
N SER A 28 -19.81 -7.21 16.43
CA SER A 28 -19.32 -7.94 15.28
C SER A 28 -18.57 -6.95 14.39
N VAL A 29 -17.24 -7.07 14.36
CA VAL A 29 -16.40 -6.42 13.36
C VAL A 29 -16.72 -7.08 12.03
N HIS A 30 -17.81 -6.63 11.41
CA HIS A 30 -18.10 -6.89 10.02
C HIS A 30 -16.97 -6.22 9.24
N LYS A 31 -15.98 -7.02 8.84
CA LYS A 31 -15.05 -6.71 7.76
C LYS A 31 -15.91 -6.36 6.56
N VAL A 32 -16.12 -5.06 6.31
CA VAL A 32 -16.88 -4.58 5.16
C VAL A 32 -16.15 -5.08 3.93
N ARG A 33 -16.67 -6.15 3.35
CA ARG A 33 -16.20 -6.71 2.09
C ARG A 33 -16.61 -5.72 1.01
N TYR A 34 -15.73 -4.79 0.68
CA TYR A 34 -15.95 -3.80 -0.37
C TYR A 34 -16.27 -4.55 -1.67
N ASN A 35 -17.43 -4.28 -2.26
CA ASN A 35 -17.86 -4.90 -3.50
C ASN A 35 -17.02 -4.28 -4.63
N SER A 36 -16.02 -4.99 -5.17
CA SER A 36 -15.10 -4.45 -6.18
C SER A 36 -15.79 -4.02 -7.49
N ALA A 37 -17.04 -4.46 -7.70
CA ALA A 37 -17.87 -4.13 -8.85
C ALA A 37 -18.29 -2.64 -8.95
N SER A 38 -18.18 -1.85 -7.87
CA SER A 38 -18.62 -0.44 -7.87
C SER A 38 -17.49 0.58 -7.94
N MET A 39 -16.23 0.16 -8.00
CA MET A 39 -15.10 1.09 -7.98
C MET A 39 -14.88 1.71 -9.37
N THR A 40 -14.67 3.02 -9.39
CA THR A 40 -14.18 3.73 -10.58
C THR A 40 -12.77 3.26 -10.96
N TYR A 41 -12.36 3.48 -12.20
CA TYR A 41 -11.00 3.18 -12.67
C TYR A 41 -9.91 3.79 -11.77
N GLN A 42 -10.07 5.06 -11.38
CA GLN A 42 -9.13 5.74 -10.51
C GLN A 42 -9.08 5.13 -9.10
N GLU A 43 -10.23 4.73 -8.55
CA GLU A 43 -10.29 4.08 -7.24
C GLU A 43 -9.63 2.69 -7.27
N LYS A 44 -9.84 1.90 -8.34
CA LYS A 44 -9.17 0.61 -8.52
C LYS A 44 -7.66 0.79 -8.48
N LEU A 45 -7.12 1.70 -9.28
CA LEU A 45 -5.68 2.00 -9.30
C LEU A 45 -5.16 2.50 -7.94
N LYS A 46 -5.88 3.41 -7.28
CA LYS A 46 -5.47 3.91 -5.96
C LYS A 46 -5.51 2.81 -4.89
N SER A 47 -6.41 1.84 -5.01
CA SER A 47 -6.51 0.76 -4.03
C SER A 47 -5.30 -0.16 -4.01
N CYS A 48 -4.56 -0.29 -5.12
CA CYS A 48 -3.30 -1.03 -5.18
C CYS A 48 -2.23 -0.51 -4.21
N LYS A 49 -2.34 0.74 -3.75
CA LYS A 49 -1.41 1.31 -2.75
C LYS A 49 -1.51 0.63 -1.39
N ALA A 50 -2.62 -0.04 -1.09
CA ALA A 50 -2.78 -0.80 0.14
C ALA A 50 -1.89 -2.05 0.18
N ASP A 51 -1.48 -2.55 -0.99
CA ASP A 51 -0.65 -3.75 -1.15
C ASP A 51 0.84 -3.40 -1.34
N TYR A 52 1.23 -2.14 -1.13
CA TYR A 52 2.62 -1.74 -1.20
C TYR A 52 3.46 -2.47 -0.14
N PRO A 53 4.57 -3.14 -0.52
CA PRO A 53 5.41 -3.88 0.42
C PRO A 53 6.33 -2.96 1.24
N PHE A 54 6.43 -1.68 0.88
CA PHE A 54 7.47 -0.77 1.36
C PHE A 54 7.40 -0.45 2.86
N VAL A 55 6.21 -0.54 3.48
CA VAL A 55 6.08 -0.42 4.94
C VAL A 55 6.72 -1.62 5.62
N ARG A 56 6.38 -2.84 5.17
CA ARG A 56 6.98 -4.09 5.67
C ARG A 56 8.49 -4.11 5.46
N TRP A 57 8.97 -3.70 4.28
CA TRP A 57 10.41 -3.59 4.01
C TRP A 57 11.06 -2.62 5.01
N ARG A 58 10.48 -1.44 5.21
CA ARG A 58 11.02 -0.45 6.16
C ARG A 58 11.06 -0.99 7.60
N GLU A 59 10.08 -1.77 8.01
CA GLU A 59 10.07 -2.44 9.32
C GLU A 59 11.21 -3.47 9.44
N ALA A 60 11.45 -4.25 8.38
CA ALA A 60 12.50 -5.27 8.31
C ALA A 60 13.93 -4.69 8.40
N PHE A 61 14.13 -3.39 8.17
CA PHE A 61 15.41 -2.75 8.46
C PHE A 61 15.88 -2.98 9.90
N ASN A 62 14.96 -2.98 10.88
CA ASN A 62 15.30 -3.23 12.28
C ASN A 62 15.67 -4.71 12.56
N GLU A 63 15.43 -5.59 11.59
CA GLU A 63 15.76 -7.02 11.63
C GLU A 63 17.09 -7.34 10.92
N GLY A 64 17.81 -6.30 10.45
CA GLY A 64 19.11 -6.44 9.81
C GLY A 64 19.09 -6.32 8.27
N PHE A 65 17.93 -6.02 7.67
CA PHE A 65 17.83 -5.74 6.24
C PHE A 65 18.20 -4.27 5.93
N GLU A 66 19.50 -3.97 6.00
CA GLU A 66 20.04 -2.61 5.89
C GLU A 66 19.71 -1.91 4.55
N GLN A 67 19.46 -2.68 3.48
CA GLN A 67 19.07 -2.13 2.18
C GLN A 67 17.72 -1.40 2.22
N TYR A 68 16.85 -1.73 3.17
CA TYR A 68 15.52 -1.13 3.29
C TYR A 68 15.50 0.22 3.99
N THR A 69 16.50 1.08 3.74
CA THR A 69 16.52 2.47 4.23
C THR A 69 15.23 3.21 3.90
N GLU A 70 14.89 4.24 4.67
CA GLU A 70 13.74 5.10 4.36
C GLU A 70 13.85 5.70 2.95
N GLU A 71 15.06 6.13 2.56
CA GLU A 71 15.35 6.65 1.23
C GLU A 71 15.02 5.60 0.15
N ASN A 72 15.57 4.38 0.26
CA ASN A 72 15.35 3.33 -0.74
C ASN A 72 13.87 2.95 -0.84
N CYS A 73 13.19 2.73 0.29
CA CYS A 73 11.76 2.43 0.30
C CYS A 73 10.93 3.54 -0.35
N ASN A 74 11.27 4.80 -0.10
CA ASN A 74 10.60 5.95 -0.72
C ASN A 74 10.87 6.03 -2.23
N ARG A 75 12.06 5.66 -2.70
CA ARG A 75 12.39 5.58 -4.14
C ARG A 75 11.53 4.53 -4.84
N PHE A 76 11.42 3.33 -4.30
CA PHE A 76 10.51 2.29 -4.83
C PHE A 76 9.06 2.78 -4.84
N LYS A 77 8.59 3.31 -3.71
CA LYS A 77 7.23 3.86 -3.58
C LYS A 77 6.93 4.92 -4.64
N LEU A 78 7.86 5.85 -4.87
CA LEU A 78 7.70 6.92 -5.85
C LEU A 78 7.55 6.39 -7.28
N ILE A 79 8.27 5.32 -7.64
CA ILE A 79 8.16 4.70 -8.96
C ILE A 79 6.73 4.17 -9.20
N PHE A 80 6.16 3.46 -8.23
CA PHE A 80 4.79 2.94 -8.36
C PHE A 80 3.72 4.03 -8.22
N ASP A 81 3.96 5.06 -7.40
CA ASP A 81 3.08 6.23 -7.34
C ASP A 81 3.00 6.93 -8.70
N ASN A 82 4.14 7.07 -9.39
CA ASN A 82 4.22 7.66 -10.73
C ASN A 82 3.53 6.78 -11.77
N LEU A 83 3.74 5.46 -11.73
CA LEU A 83 3.02 4.51 -12.60
C LEU A 83 1.50 4.65 -12.44
N ILE A 84 1.00 4.64 -11.20
CA ILE A 84 -0.43 4.80 -10.90
C ILE A 84 -0.94 6.16 -11.39
N SER A 85 -0.17 7.23 -11.17
CA SER A 85 -0.52 8.58 -11.63
C SER A 85 -0.62 8.65 -13.16
N ASP A 86 0.34 8.06 -13.86
CA ASP A 86 0.34 7.98 -15.33
C ASP A 86 -0.85 7.18 -15.86
N LEU A 87 -1.16 6.03 -15.26
CA LEU A 87 -2.32 5.22 -15.64
C LEU A 87 -3.64 5.94 -15.40
N ILE A 88 -3.77 6.68 -14.29
CA ILE A 88 -4.94 7.54 -14.01
C ILE A 88 -5.07 8.63 -15.07
N ARG A 89 -3.96 9.27 -15.45
CA ARG A 89 -3.92 10.35 -16.44
C ARG A 89 -4.26 9.86 -17.85
N LEU A 90 -3.79 8.67 -18.23
CA LEU A 90 -4.16 8.01 -19.49
C LEU A 90 -5.66 7.70 -19.54
N GLY A 91 -6.23 7.27 -18.41
CA GLY A 91 -7.65 6.98 -18.27
C GLY A 91 -8.04 5.56 -18.71
N GLU A 92 -9.27 5.16 -18.39
CA GLU A 92 -9.75 3.79 -18.56
C GLU A 92 -9.75 3.33 -20.03
N HIS A 93 -10.06 4.22 -20.95
CA HIS A 93 -10.23 3.94 -22.37
C HIS A 93 -8.98 4.20 -23.23
N SER A 94 -7.82 4.48 -22.62
CA SER A 94 -6.57 4.61 -23.37
C SER A 94 -6.16 3.30 -24.03
N GLN A 95 -5.30 3.37 -25.04
CA GLN A 95 -4.85 2.17 -25.75
C GLN A 95 -3.99 1.29 -24.83
N SER A 96 -4.10 -0.03 -24.99
CA SER A 96 -3.29 -0.98 -24.21
C SER A 96 -1.79 -0.71 -24.33
N ALA A 97 -1.32 -0.33 -25.52
CA ALA A 97 0.09 0.00 -25.76
C ALA A 97 0.58 1.20 -24.92
N GLU A 98 -0.27 2.21 -24.71
CA GLU A 98 0.08 3.38 -23.87
C GLU A 98 0.19 2.99 -22.40
N LYS A 99 -0.72 2.14 -21.91
CA LYS A 99 -0.68 1.60 -20.54
C LYS A 99 0.57 0.75 -20.35
N VAL A 100 0.86 -0.18 -21.27
CA VAL A 100 2.07 -1.01 -21.25
C VAL A 100 3.34 -0.15 -21.25
N ASN A 101 3.37 0.94 -22.02
CA ASN A 101 4.50 1.86 -22.00
C ASN A 101 4.69 2.56 -20.64
N ALA A 102 3.63 2.81 -19.88
CA ALA A 102 3.75 3.30 -18.50
C ALA A 102 4.41 2.26 -17.59
N PHE A 103 4.03 0.98 -17.69
CA PHE A 103 4.71 -0.11 -16.96
C PHE A 103 6.18 -0.23 -17.35
N LYS A 104 6.49 -0.20 -18.65
CA LYS A 104 7.86 -0.26 -19.14
C LYS A 104 8.73 0.85 -18.56
N LYS A 105 8.22 2.09 -18.50
CA LYS A 105 8.94 3.20 -17.85
C LYS A 105 9.23 2.93 -16.37
N ALA A 106 8.25 2.40 -15.63
CA ALA A 106 8.42 2.07 -14.22
C ALA A 106 9.48 0.96 -14.03
N VAL A 107 9.41 -0.11 -14.83
CA VAL A 107 10.38 -1.21 -14.82
C VAL A 107 11.79 -0.73 -15.16
N LEU A 108 11.97 0.06 -16.22
CA LEU A 108 13.28 0.63 -16.55
C LEU A 108 13.83 1.51 -15.43
N THR A 109 12.96 2.23 -14.71
CA THR A 109 13.38 3.02 -13.55
C THR A 109 13.80 2.12 -12.38
N LEU A 110 13.13 0.98 -12.17
CA LEU A 110 13.53 -0.02 -11.17
C LEU A 110 14.85 -0.70 -11.55
N ASN A 111 15.07 -1.01 -12.83
CA ASN A 111 16.33 -1.58 -13.30
C ASN A 111 17.49 -0.61 -13.08
N ASN A 112 17.30 0.68 -13.34
CA ASN A 112 18.30 1.70 -13.05
C ASN A 112 18.58 1.81 -11.54
N LEU A 113 17.54 1.76 -10.70
CA LEU A 113 17.69 1.73 -9.25
C LEU A 113 18.50 0.52 -8.79
N SER A 114 18.19 -0.67 -9.30
CA SER A 114 18.92 -1.90 -9.00
C SER A 114 20.37 -1.87 -9.48
N ALA A 115 20.67 -1.16 -10.56
CA ALA A 115 22.04 -1.03 -11.08
C ALA A 115 22.93 -0.12 -10.21
N GLU A 116 22.34 0.68 -9.33
CA GLU A 116 23.10 1.48 -8.35
C GLU A 116 23.60 0.63 -7.19
N ASP A 117 22.85 -0.41 -6.82
CA ASP A 117 23.13 -1.33 -5.72
C ASP A 117 22.39 -2.66 -5.94
N ASP A 118 23.16 -3.71 -6.25
CA ASP A 118 22.64 -5.05 -6.56
C ASP A 118 21.88 -5.71 -5.38
N SER A 119 22.01 -5.18 -4.16
CA SER A 119 21.29 -5.68 -2.98
C SER A 119 19.85 -5.15 -2.87
N LEU A 120 19.47 -4.18 -3.70
CA LEU A 120 18.15 -3.55 -3.62
C LEU A 120 17.01 -4.41 -4.18
N ILE A 121 17.29 -5.26 -5.17
CA ILE A 121 16.28 -6.15 -5.78
C ILE A 121 16.87 -7.56 -5.86
N GLU A 122 16.63 -8.36 -4.83
CA GLU A 122 16.91 -9.79 -4.85
C GLU A 122 15.64 -10.59 -5.19
N THR A 123 15.62 -11.87 -4.85
CA THR A 123 14.50 -12.76 -5.18
C THR A 123 13.22 -12.32 -4.47
N GLY A 124 13.28 -11.98 -3.19
CA GLY A 124 12.10 -11.61 -2.40
C GLY A 124 11.47 -10.31 -2.87
N GLU A 125 12.29 -9.28 -3.13
CA GLU A 125 11.80 -8.00 -3.65
C GLU A 125 11.22 -8.18 -5.04
N ARG A 126 11.86 -8.99 -5.90
CA ARG A 126 11.34 -9.26 -7.24
C ARG A 126 9.96 -9.91 -7.19
N GLU A 127 9.73 -10.84 -6.28
CA GLU A 127 8.42 -11.49 -6.09
C GLU A 127 7.35 -10.48 -5.66
N ASP A 128 7.64 -9.63 -4.67
CA ASP A 128 6.73 -8.58 -4.21
C ASP A 128 6.40 -7.58 -5.33
N LEU A 129 7.43 -7.13 -6.06
CA LEU A 129 7.28 -6.17 -7.14
C LEU A 129 6.50 -6.75 -8.32
N CYS A 130 6.74 -8.01 -8.69
CA CYS A 130 5.96 -8.71 -9.71
C CYS A 130 4.49 -8.83 -9.30
N ALA A 131 4.21 -9.22 -8.05
CA ALA A 131 2.84 -9.30 -7.55
C ALA A 131 2.12 -7.94 -7.63
N LEU A 132 2.81 -6.85 -7.26
CA LEU A 132 2.27 -5.49 -7.37
C LEU A 132 2.01 -5.09 -8.84
N VAL A 133 2.91 -5.43 -9.76
CA VAL A 133 2.72 -5.19 -11.21
C VAL A 133 1.49 -5.91 -11.73
N ASP A 134 1.28 -7.17 -11.36
CA ASP A 134 0.11 -7.94 -11.81
C ASP A 134 -1.20 -7.36 -11.27
N GLN A 135 -1.22 -6.94 -10.01
CA GLN A 135 -2.38 -6.26 -9.42
C GLN A 135 -2.71 -4.95 -10.15
N ILE A 136 -1.71 -4.12 -10.45
CA ILE A 136 -1.91 -2.87 -11.19
C ILE A 136 -2.33 -3.15 -12.63
N THR A 137 -1.83 -4.23 -13.25
CA THR A 137 -2.21 -4.68 -14.59
C THR A 137 -3.71 -4.94 -14.65
N ILE A 138 -4.24 -5.71 -13.69
CA ILE A 138 -5.67 -5.99 -13.57
C ILE A 138 -6.45 -4.70 -13.28
N ALA A 139 -5.96 -3.87 -12.35
CA ALA A 139 -6.64 -2.64 -11.94
C ALA A 139 -6.77 -1.61 -13.09
N CYS A 140 -5.79 -1.57 -14.00
CA CYS A 140 -5.83 -0.69 -15.17
C CYS A 140 -6.63 -1.28 -16.36
N GLY A 141 -7.24 -2.45 -16.19
CA GLY A 141 -8.09 -3.10 -17.19
C GLY A 141 -7.32 -3.83 -18.29
N LEU A 142 -6.03 -4.07 -18.11
CA LEU A 142 -5.28 -4.99 -18.96
C LEU A 142 -5.58 -6.43 -18.54
N ASN A 143 -5.56 -7.34 -19.50
CA ASN A 143 -5.73 -8.77 -19.24
C ASN A 143 -4.34 -9.43 -19.14
N PRO A 144 -3.93 -9.95 -17.96
CA PRO A 144 -2.62 -10.60 -17.80
C PRO A 144 -2.36 -11.72 -18.82
N LYS A 145 -3.41 -12.41 -19.29
CA LYS A 145 -3.27 -13.49 -20.28
C LYS A 145 -2.73 -13.03 -21.64
N ASP A 146 -2.77 -11.73 -21.92
CA ASP A 146 -2.29 -11.17 -23.18
C ASP A 146 -0.76 -10.96 -23.19
N PHE A 147 -0.07 -11.21 -22.07
CA PHE A 147 1.35 -10.94 -21.86
C PHE A 147 2.10 -12.16 -21.34
N GLY A 148 3.40 -12.26 -21.62
CA GLY A 148 4.29 -13.28 -21.07
C GLY A 148 3.87 -14.72 -21.41
N GLY A 149 3.21 -14.94 -22.55
CA GLY A 149 2.64 -16.25 -22.89
C GLY A 149 1.49 -16.69 -21.98
N GLY A 150 0.87 -15.77 -21.24
CA GLY A 150 -0.20 -16.03 -20.27
C GLY A 150 0.21 -15.80 -18.82
N GLU A 151 1.50 -15.58 -18.56
CA GLU A 151 2.08 -15.42 -17.22
C GLU A 151 1.97 -13.98 -16.67
N GLY A 152 1.38 -13.05 -17.41
CA GLY A 152 1.18 -11.67 -16.97
C GLY A 152 2.27 -10.70 -17.39
N LEU A 153 2.00 -9.41 -17.18
CA LEU A 153 2.86 -8.33 -17.63
C LEU A 153 4.20 -8.29 -16.89
N ALA A 154 4.23 -8.76 -15.63
CA ALA A 154 5.45 -8.86 -14.85
C ALA A 154 6.50 -9.80 -15.48
N SER A 155 6.07 -10.75 -16.32
CA SER A 155 6.97 -11.68 -17.04
C SER A 155 7.78 -10.99 -18.14
N GLU A 156 7.26 -9.89 -18.71
CA GLU A 156 7.96 -9.09 -19.73
C GLU A 156 9.12 -8.26 -19.15
N TRP A 157 9.24 -8.17 -17.83
CA TRP A 157 10.27 -7.38 -17.15
C TRP A 157 11.68 -7.75 -17.62
N ARG A 158 11.96 -9.04 -17.84
CA ARG A 158 13.31 -9.50 -18.27
C ARG A 158 13.71 -9.00 -19.65
N GLU A 159 12.74 -8.63 -20.48
CA GLU A 159 12.94 -8.19 -21.86
C GLU A 159 13.02 -6.65 -21.97
N TRP A 160 12.86 -5.93 -20.85
CA TRP A 160 12.91 -4.45 -20.79
C TRP A 160 14.14 -3.97 -20.05
#